data_AF-A0A5J6KK69-F1
#
_entry.id   AF-A0A5J6KK69-F1
#
_cell.length_a   1.000
_cell.length_b   1.000
_cell.length_c   1.000
_cell.angle_alpha   90.00
_cell.angle_beta   90.00
_cell.angle_gamma   90.00
#
_symmetry.space_group_name_H-M   'P 1'
#
loop_
_entity.id
_entity.type
_entity.pdbx_description
1 polymer ?
#
loop_
_entity_poly.entity_id
_entity_poly.type
_entity_poly.pdbx_seq_one_letter_code
_entity_poly.pdbx_strand_id
1 'polypeptide(L)'
;TDEGNWDLTGNNTPIFFIRDALLFPSFIHSQKRNPQTHMKDPDMVWDFWSLRPESLHQVSFLFSDRGLPDGYRHMNGYGSHTFKLVNAAGECVYCKFHYKTDQGIKNLPVEEADRLASTNPDYAIGDLFNNIANGNYPSWSFYIQVMTFKQAEKFQFNPFDLTKVWSHKEFPLIPVGKMVLNRNPVNYFAEVEQLAFDPSNMPPGIEPSPDKMLQGRLFSYPDTHRHRLGANYLQIPVNCPFRARVTNYQRDG
;
A
#
# COMPACT_ATOMS: atom_id res chain seq x y z
N THR A 1 -7.49 -16.07 -2.77
CA THR A 1 -8.30 -16.89 -1.83
C THR A 1 -9.17 -17.82 -2.66
N ASP A 2 -9.99 -18.66 -2.05
CA ASP A 2 -10.91 -19.54 -2.80
C ASP A 2 -12.11 -18.76 -3.39
N GLU A 3 -12.29 -17.50 -3.00
CA GLU A 3 -13.33 -16.58 -3.49
C GLU A 3 -12.81 -15.50 -4.47
N GLY A 4 -11.57 -15.64 -4.95
CA GLY A 4 -10.91 -14.71 -5.87
C GLY A 4 -9.66 -14.08 -5.26
N ASN A 5 -9.04 -13.14 -5.97
CA ASN A 5 -7.88 -12.41 -5.43
C ASN A 5 -8.34 -11.35 -4.42
N TRP A 6 -7.53 -11.15 -3.39
CA TRP A 6 -7.66 -10.04 -2.44
C TRP A 6 -6.37 -9.24 -2.47
N ASP A 7 -6.45 -8.00 -2.93
CA ASP A 7 -5.27 -7.16 -3.09
C ASP A 7 -5.24 -6.05 -2.03
N LEU A 8 -4.53 -6.30 -0.93
CA LEU A 8 -4.26 -5.29 0.09
C LEU A 8 -3.09 -4.39 -0.34
N THR A 9 -3.39 -3.40 -1.18
CA THR A 9 -2.40 -2.48 -1.77
C THR A 9 -2.01 -1.35 -0.82
N GLY A 10 -1.20 -1.68 0.19
CA GLY A 10 -0.79 -0.72 1.21
C GLY A 10 0.60 -0.10 1.02
N ASN A 11 1.04 0.65 2.02
CA ASN A 11 2.33 1.35 2.08
C ASN A 11 3.08 1.01 3.38
N ASN A 12 4.32 1.48 3.52
CA ASN A 12 5.08 1.41 4.77
C ASN A 12 4.67 2.48 5.83
N THR A 13 3.62 3.25 5.53
CA THR A 13 3.04 4.30 6.40
C THR A 13 1.53 4.09 6.59
N PRO A 14 0.97 4.38 7.78
CA PRO A 14 -0.46 4.27 8.03
C PRO A 14 -1.29 5.43 7.45
N ILE A 15 -0.67 6.46 6.88
CA ILE A 15 -1.31 7.69 6.39
C ILE A 15 -0.77 8.08 5.01
N PHE A 16 -1.32 9.13 4.42
CA PHE A 16 -0.85 9.68 3.14
C PHE A 16 -0.81 11.21 3.14
N PHE A 17 -0.22 11.80 2.09
CA PHE A 17 -0.01 13.24 1.94
C PHE A 17 -1.30 14.04 1.67
N ILE A 18 -2.33 13.38 1.14
CA ILE A 18 -3.58 14.02 0.72
C ILE A 18 -4.76 13.12 1.10
N ARG A 19 -5.95 13.73 1.15
CA ARG A 19 -7.21 13.08 1.54
C ARG A 19 -8.30 13.14 0.46
N ASP A 20 -7.96 13.58 -0.75
CA ASP A 20 -8.87 13.66 -1.89
C ASP A 20 -8.15 13.24 -3.17
N ALA A 21 -8.70 12.25 -3.88
CA ALA A 21 -8.04 11.62 -5.02
C ALA A 21 -7.82 12.57 -6.19
N LEU A 22 -8.62 13.65 -6.30
CA LEU A 22 -8.47 14.66 -7.35
C LEU A 22 -7.08 15.32 -7.34
N LEU A 23 -6.48 15.45 -6.16
CA LEU A 23 -5.15 16.05 -6.00
C LEU A 23 -4.00 15.09 -6.30
N PHE A 24 -4.28 13.78 -6.47
CA PHE A 24 -3.23 12.77 -6.61
C PHE A 24 -2.36 12.97 -7.87
N PRO A 25 -2.90 13.25 -9.07
CA PRO A 25 -2.07 13.54 -10.23
C PRO A 25 -1.15 14.73 -10.01
N SER A 26 -1.66 15.83 -9.45
CA SER A 26 -0.87 17.04 -9.15
C SER A 26 0.23 16.78 -8.11
N PHE A 27 -0.09 16.04 -7.04
CA PHE A 27 0.90 15.60 -6.06
C PHE A 27 2.00 14.77 -6.72
N ILE A 28 1.64 13.77 -7.54
CA ILE A 28 2.63 12.92 -8.21
C ILE A 28 3.46 13.70 -9.23
N HIS A 29 2.89 14.70 -9.92
CA HIS A 29 3.64 15.61 -10.79
C HIS A 29 4.68 16.41 -9.99
N SER A 30 4.31 16.96 -8.83
CA SER A 30 5.23 17.76 -8.00
C SER A 30 6.42 16.95 -7.48
N GLN A 31 6.23 15.66 -7.21
CA GLN A 31 7.29 14.75 -6.76
C GLN A 31 8.19 14.21 -7.90
N LYS A 32 7.81 14.46 -9.16
CA LYS A 32 8.52 13.93 -10.33
C LYS A 32 9.42 15.00 -10.93
N ARG A 33 9.51 15.03 -12.25
CA ARG A 33 10.47 15.83 -13.01
C ARG A 33 9.78 17.08 -13.52
N ASN A 34 10.46 18.21 -13.46
CA ASN A 34 10.00 19.43 -14.11
C ASN A 34 9.74 19.15 -15.61
N PRO A 35 8.60 19.61 -16.16
CA PRO A 35 8.19 19.25 -17.52
C PRO A 35 9.11 19.79 -18.62
N GLN A 36 9.88 20.85 -18.35
CA GLN A 36 10.82 21.42 -19.30
C GLN A 36 12.23 20.87 -19.13
N THR A 37 12.76 20.88 -17.90
CA THR A 37 14.17 20.51 -17.64
C THR A 37 14.38 19.02 -17.44
N HIS A 38 13.30 18.27 -17.18
CA HIS A 38 13.34 16.85 -16.82
C HIS A 38 14.14 16.52 -15.54
N MET A 39 14.46 17.54 -14.72
CA MET A 39 15.16 17.39 -13.44
C MET A 39 14.19 17.36 -12.25
N LYS A 40 14.67 16.91 -11.08
CA LYS A 40 13.93 17.10 -9.82
C LYS A 40 13.89 18.59 -9.48
N ASP A 41 12.78 19.03 -8.91
CA ASP A 41 12.48 20.45 -8.70
C ASP A 41 11.97 20.69 -7.28
N PRO A 42 12.81 21.24 -6.37
CA PRO A 42 12.40 21.53 -5.00
C PRO A 42 11.27 22.56 -4.91
N ASP A 43 11.18 23.51 -5.84
CA ASP A 43 10.12 24.52 -5.83
C ASP A 43 8.77 23.84 -6.09
N MET A 44 8.68 22.95 -7.09
CA MET A 44 7.45 22.18 -7.34
C MET A 44 7.03 21.36 -6.10
N VAL A 45 7.98 20.68 -5.46
CA VAL A 45 7.72 19.85 -4.27
C VAL A 45 7.15 20.68 -3.13
N TRP A 46 7.84 21.76 -2.76
CA TRP A 46 7.48 22.57 -1.59
C TRP A 46 6.35 23.57 -1.85
N ASP A 47 6.15 24.03 -3.08
CA ASP A 47 4.96 24.79 -3.48
C ASP A 47 3.70 23.96 -3.22
N PHE A 48 3.66 22.72 -3.70
CA PHE A 48 2.53 21.83 -3.44
C PHE A 48 2.31 21.57 -1.96
N TRP A 49 3.35 21.17 -1.21
CA TRP A 49 3.17 20.82 0.21
C TRP A 49 2.83 22.03 1.09
N SER A 50 3.42 23.20 0.83
CA SER A 50 3.14 24.42 1.60
C SER A 50 1.71 24.93 1.38
N LEU A 51 1.17 24.78 0.17
CA LEU A 51 -0.21 25.13 -0.16
C LEU A 51 -1.23 24.07 0.28
N ARG A 52 -0.78 22.83 0.53
CA ARG A 52 -1.60 21.67 0.97
C ARG A 52 -1.17 21.18 2.35
N PRO A 53 -1.48 21.92 3.44
CA PRO A 53 -1.02 21.59 4.79
C PRO A 53 -1.64 20.30 5.36
N GLU A 54 -2.64 19.70 4.71
CA GLU A 54 -3.08 18.33 5.05
C GLU A 54 -1.96 17.30 4.94
N SER A 55 -0.89 17.60 4.17
CA SER A 55 0.28 16.76 3.97
C SER A 55 1.21 16.65 5.17
N LEU A 56 1.14 17.60 6.11
CA LEU A 56 2.12 17.76 7.19
C LEU A 56 2.38 16.47 7.96
N HIS A 57 1.34 15.71 8.30
CA HIS A 57 1.49 14.48 9.08
C HIS A 57 2.35 13.42 8.33
N GLN A 58 2.11 13.24 7.04
CA GLN A 58 2.88 12.29 6.23
C GLN A 58 4.25 12.87 5.83
N VAL A 59 4.38 14.19 5.65
CA VAL A 59 5.70 14.84 5.45
C VAL A 59 6.57 14.63 6.69
N SER A 60 6.02 14.80 7.90
CA SER A 60 6.75 14.48 9.14
C SER A 60 7.17 13.01 9.23
N PHE A 61 6.33 12.08 8.78
CA PHE A 61 6.71 10.66 8.72
C PHE A 61 7.82 10.42 7.69
N LEU A 62 7.71 11.00 6.49
CA LEU A 62 8.67 10.85 5.40
C LEU A 62 10.05 11.36 5.77
N PHE A 63 10.14 12.52 6.44
CA PHE A 63 11.41 13.12 6.87
C PHE A 63 11.88 12.64 8.26
N SER A 64 11.21 11.65 8.86
CA SER A 64 11.77 10.91 9.99
C SER A 64 12.73 9.81 9.50
N ASP A 65 13.42 9.13 10.41
CA ASP A 65 14.28 7.99 10.09
C ASP A 65 13.56 6.90 9.27
N ARG A 66 12.22 6.80 9.42
CA ARG A 66 11.39 5.84 8.65
C ARG A 66 11.28 6.15 7.16
N GLY A 67 11.75 7.33 6.71
CA GLY A 67 11.88 7.66 5.30
C GLY A 67 12.87 6.79 4.54
N LEU A 68 13.86 6.23 5.24
CA LEU A 68 14.94 5.42 4.67
C LEU A 68 15.01 4.05 5.38
N PRO A 69 14.10 3.10 5.07
CA PRO A 69 14.16 1.76 5.65
C PRO A 69 15.39 0.99 5.18
N ASP A 70 15.98 0.19 6.07
CA ASP A 70 17.08 -0.73 5.73
C ASP A 70 16.53 -1.97 5.01
N GLY A 71 16.33 -1.84 3.70
CA GLY A 71 15.71 -2.86 2.87
C GLY A 71 14.21 -3.05 3.15
N TYR A 72 13.57 -3.95 2.40
CA TYR A 72 12.12 -4.16 2.51
C TYR A 72 11.71 -4.91 3.78
N ARG A 73 12.61 -5.72 4.35
CA ARG A 73 12.30 -6.63 5.46
C ARG A 73 12.18 -5.93 6.81
N HIS A 74 12.77 -4.74 6.96
CA HIS A 74 12.84 -3.99 8.21
C HIS A 74 11.84 -2.82 8.28
N MET A 75 10.79 -2.86 7.48
CA MET A 75 9.67 -1.91 7.55
C MET A 75 8.36 -2.63 7.85
N ASN A 76 7.47 -1.94 8.57
CA ASN A 76 6.07 -2.34 8.63
C ASN A 76 5.40 -2.06 7.29
N GLY A 77 4.18 -2.55 7.13
CA GLY A 77 3.24 -1.86 6.28
C GLY A 77 1.81 -1.86 6.81
N TYR A 78 0.97 -1.17 6.07
CA TYR A 78 -0.35 -0.75 6.48
C TYR A 78 -1.25 -0.68 5.26
N GLY A 79 -2.51 -1.09 5.41
CA GLY A 79 -3.53 -0.79 4.40
C GLY A 79 -3.79 0.72 4.25
N SER A 80 -3.36 1.50 5.25
CA SER A 80 -3.50 2.97 5.41
C SER A 80 -4.95 3.43 5.50
N HIS A 81 -5.77 3.13 4.49
CA HIS A 81 -7.20 3.43 4.43
C HIS A 81 -7.99 2.72 5.52
N THR A 82 -9.13 3.32 5.83
CA THR A 82 -10.20 2.60 6.52
C THR A 82 -10.90 1.69 5.52
N PHE A 83 -11.18 0.45 5.91
CA PHE A 83 -12.00 -0.51 5.15
C PHE A 83 -13.22 -0.88 5.97
N LYS A 84 -14.16 -1.61 5.38
CA LYS A 84 -15.32 -2.17 6.04
C LYS A 84 -15.22 -3.70 6.03
N LEU A 85 -15.49 -4.32 7.16
CA LEU A 85 -15.60 -5.78 7.29
C LEU A 85 -17.06 -6.14 7.52
N VAL A 86 -17.50 -7.22 6.89
CA VAL A 86 -18.87 -7.74 6.98
C VAL A 86 -18.83 -9.18 7.44
N ASN A 87 -19.55 -9.50 8.52
CA ASN A 87 -19.64 -10.88 9.01
C ASN A 87 -20.79 -11.65 8.34
N ALA A 88 -20.94 -12.93 8.66
CA ALA A 88 -21.98 -13.81 8.10
C ALA A 88 -23.42 -13.37 8.42
N ALA A 89 -23.63 -12.55 9.46
CA ALA A 89 -24.93 -11.99 9.82
C ALA A 89 -25.22 -10.65 9.09
N GLY A 90 -24.30 -10.17 8.24
CA GLY A 90 -24.40 -8.87 7.58
C GLY A 90 -24.04 -7.69 8.48
N GLU A 91 -23.51 -7.93 9.69
CA GLU A 91 -23.10 -6.87 10.59
C GLU A 91 -21.76 -6.29 10.11
N CYS A 92 -21.69 -4.96 10.10
CA CYS A 92 -20.57 -4.23 9.55
C CYS A 92 -19.76 -3.51 10.63
N VAL A 93 -18.44 -3.56 10.51
CA VAL A 93 -17.50 -2.72 11.27
C VAL A 93 -16.49 -2.08 10.33
N TYR A 94 -15.91 -0.96 10.72
CA TYR A 94 -14.74 -0.40 10.04
C TYR A 94 -13.45 -1.02 10.59
N CYS A 95 -12.41 -1.10 9.76
CA CYS A 95 -11.11 -1.58 10.18
C CYS A 95 -9.93 -0.82 9.56
N LYS A 96 -8.76 -0.96 10.18
CA LYS A 96 -7.43 -0.62 9.63
C LYS A 96 -6.57 -1.87 9.64
N PHE A 97 -5.86 -2.15 8.54
CA PHE A 97 -4.92 -3.27 8.44
C PHE A 97 -3.49 -2.85 8.76
N HIS A 98 -2.79 -3.66 9.55
CA HIS A 98 -1.39 -3.46 9.93
C HIS A 98 -0.60 -4.76 9.76
N TYR A 99 0.60 -4.69 9.17
CA TYR A 99 1.54 -5.79 9.09
C TYR A 99 2.87 -5.33 9.69
N LYS A 100 3.18 -5.83 10.88
CA LYS A 100 4.37 -5.42 11.65
C LYS A 100 5.52 -6.36 11.34
N THR A 101 6.69 -5.83 11.00
CA THR A 101 7.86 -6.65 10.69
C THR A 101 8.29 -7.46 11.91
N ASP A 102 8.47 -8.76 11.72
CA ASP A 102 8.99 -9.65 12.78
C ASP A 102 10.53 -9.55 12.90
N GLN A 103 11.19 -8.86 11.96
CA GLN A 103 12.64 -8.63 11.93
C GLN A 103 13.06 -7.37 12.72
N GLY A 104 12.08 -6.60 13.21
CA GLY A 104 12.30 -5.29 13.84
C GLY A 104 12.48 -4.16 12.82
N ILE A 105 12.07 -2.95 13.23
CA ILE A 105 12.26 -1.74 12.44
C ILE A 105 13.74 -1.37 12.45
N LYS A 106 14.29 -1.13 11.25
CA LYS A 106 15.66 -0.67 11.05
C LYS A 106 15.70 0.32 9.88
N ASN A 107 16.52 1.35 10.02
CA ASN A 107 16.61 2.48 9.11
C ASN A 107 18.06 2.77 8.76
N LEU A 108 18.29 3.29 7.56
CA LEU A 108 19.59 3.74 7.10
C LEU A 108 19.83 5.20 7.53
N PRO A 109 21.01 5.52 8.08
CA PRO A 109 21.47 6.90 8.15
C PRO A 109 21.49 7.54 6.75
N VAL A 110 21.32 8.85 6.69
CA VAL A 110 21.26 9.58 5.41
C VAL A 110 22.54 9.38 4.59
N GLU A 111 23.73 9.43 5.22
CA GLU A 111 24.99 9.24 4.48
C GLU A 111 25.12 7.84 3.89
N GLU A 112 24.61 6.82 4.59
CA GLU A 112 24.66 5.44 4.12
C GLU A 112 23.66 5.21 2.98
N ALA A 113 22.46 5.80 3.06
CA ALA A 113 21.49 5.74 1.98
C ALA A 113 22.01 6.43 0.71
N ASP A 114 22.67 7.58 0.83
CA ASP A 114 23.29 8.30 -0.30
C ASP A 114 24.44 7.49 -0.93
N ARG A 115 25.29 6.89 -0.08
CA ARG A 115 26.35 5.99 -0.55
C ARG A 115 25.78 4.78 -1.29
N LEU A 116 24.74 4.14 -0.75
CA LEU A 116 24.10 2.99 -1.39
C LEU A 116 23.38 3.37 -2.69
N ALA A 117 22.79 4.56 -2.78
CA ALA A 117 22.12 5.02 -4.01
C ALA A 117 23.03 5.03 -5.24
N SER A 118 24.35 5.23 -5.05
CA SER A 118 25.34 5.16 -6.12
C SER A 118 26.08 3.82 -6.21
N THR A 119 26.39 3.18 -5.08
CA THR A 119 27.21 1.95 -5.05
C THR A 119 26.41 0.66 -5.24
N ASN A 120 25.13 0.66 -4.86
CA ASN A 120 24.23 -0.47 -5.02
C ASN A 120 22.76 0.03 -5.12
N PRO A 121 22.35 0.60 -6.26
CA PRO A 121 21.01 1.15 -6.44
C PRO A 121 19.89 0.11 -6.24
N ASP A 122 20.21 -1.18 -6.39
CA ASP A 122 19.29 -2.30 -6.22
C ASP A 122 19.39 -2.95 -4.82
N TYR A 123 19.94 -2.25 -3.83
CA TYR A 123 20.22 -2.76 -2.48
C TYR A 123 19.05 -3.56 -1.87
N ALA A 124 17.85 -2.98 -1.86
CA ALA A 124 16.69 -3.62 -1.26
C ALA A 124 16.19 -4.85 -2.04
N ILE A 125 16.37 -4.88 -3.37
CA ILE A 125 16.05 -6.03 -4.22
C ILE A 125 17.02 -7.17 -3.88
N GLY A 126 18.32 -6.88 -3.86
CA GLY A 126 19.37 -7.85 -3.52
C GLY A 126 19.23 -8.39 -2.09
N ASP A 127 18.96 -7.52 -1.11
CA ASP A 127 18.73 -7.92 0.29
C ASP A 127 17.57 -8.93 0.40
N LEU A 128 16.41 -8.63 -0.19
CA LEU A 128 15.24 -9.50 -0.13
C LEU A 128 15.52 -10.85 -0.82
N PHE A 129 16.08 -10.81 -2.04
CA PHE A 129 16.38 -12.00 -2.81
C PHE A 129 17.34 -12.93 -2.06
N ASN A 130 18.45 -12.38 -1.55
CA ASN A 130 19.48 -13.15 -0.85
C ASN A 130 18.96 -13.75 0.46
N ASN A 131 18.13 -13.02 1.21
CA ASN A 131 17.54 -13.55 2.44
C ASN A 131 16.62 -14.74 2.17
N ILE A 132 15.75 -14.64 1.16
CA ILE A 132 14.88 -15.76 0.77
C ILE A 132 15.71 -16.95 0.25
N ALA A 133 16.72 -16.70 -0.59
CA ALA A 133 17.57 -17.75 -1.13
C ALA A 133 18.34 -18.52 -0.05
N ASN A 134 18.74 -17.83 1.03
CA ASN A 134 19.45 -18.41 2.17
C ASN A 134 18.51 -19.02 3.24
N GLY A 135 17.21 -19.11 3.00
CA GLY A 135 16.24 -19.64 3.97
C GLY A 135 15.86 -18.68 5.11
N ASN A 136 16.37 -17.44 5.08
CA ASN A 136 16.05 -16.38 6.05
C ASN A 136 14.74 -15.68 5.63
N TYR A 137 13.63 -16.42 5.66
CA TYR A 137 12.34 -15.94 5.18
C TYR A 137 11.79 -14.79 6.01
N PRO A 138 11.68 -13.56 5.46
CA PRO A 138 11.09 -12.47 6.20
C PRO A 138 9.60 -12.69 6.40
N SER A 139 9.12 -12.20 7.53
CA SER A 139 7.74 -12.33 7.91
C SER A 139 7.19 -11.11 8.66
N TRP A 140 5.86 -10.99 8.65
CA TRP A 140 5.12 -9.91 9.28
C TRP A 140 3.92 -10.47 10.02
N SER A 141 3.75 -10.05 11.27
CA SER A 141 2.54 -10.30 12.06
C SER A 141 1.43 -9.34 11.60
N PHE A 142 0.27 -9.91 11.24
CA PHE A 142 -0.88 -9.21 10.68
C PHE A 142 -1.93 -8.91 11.75
N TYR A 143 -2.40 -7.67 11.79
CA TYR A 143 -3.34 -7.15 12.77
C TYR A 143 -4.42 -6.30 12.12
N ILE A 144 -5.54 -6.16 12.83
CA ILE A 144 -6.57 -5.15 12.55
C ILE A 144 -6.82 -4.25 13.76
N GLN A 145 -7.16 -2.99 13.51
CA GLN A 145 -7.97 -2.22 14.45
C GLN A 145 -9.43 -2.30 14.00
N VAL A 146 -10.38 -2.26 14.93
CA VAL A 146 -11.82 -2.34 14.63
C VAL A 146 -12.54 -1.14 15.26
N MET A 147 -13.36 -0.47 14.47
CA MET A 147 -14.19 0.66 14.88
C MET A 147 -15.65 0.39 14.46
N THR A 148 -16.57 0.40 15.42
CA THR A 148 -18.01 0.30 15.11
C THR A 148 -18.52 1.58 14.45
N PHE A 149 -19.64 1.48 13.73
CA PHE A 149 -20.28 2.65 13.12
C PHE A 149 -20.64 3.71 14.17
N LYS A 150 -21.11 3.30 15.36
CA LYS A 150 -21.41 4.23 16.47
C LYS A 150 -20.16 4.94 17.02
N GLN A 151 -19.01 4.28 17.02
CA GLN A 151 -17.74 4.90 17.39
C GLN A 151 -17.26 5.89 16.31
N ALA A 152 -17.43 5.54 15.03
CA ALA A 152 -17.09 6.39 13.89
C ALA A 152 -17.83 7.75 13.94
N GLU A 153 -19.13 7.75 14.26
CA GLU A 153 -19.94 8.98 14.43
C GLU A 153 -19.43 9.89 15.55
N LYS A 154 -18.73 9.34 16.54
CA LYS A 154 -18.23 10.07 17.71
C LYS A 154 -16.72 10.31 17.64
N PHE A 155 -16.07 9.87 16.57
CA PHE A 155 -14.63 9.97 16.47
C PHE A 155 -14.23 11.43 16.28
N GLN A 156 -13.18 11.85 16.96
CA GLN A 156 -12.74 13.26 17.01
C GLN A 156 -12.32 13.83 15.64
N PHE A 157 -11.98 12.96 14.68
CA PHE A 157 -11.68 13.30 13.30
C PHE A 157 -12.60 12.52 12.36
N ASN A 158 -12.61 12.87 11.08
CA ASN A 158 -13.19 11.99 10.07
C ASN A 158 -12.42 10.64 10.05
N PRO A 159 -13.05 9.50 10.37
CA PRO A 159 -12.38 8.20 10.41
C PRO A 159 -11.96 7.68 9.03
N PHE A 160 -12.42 8.33 7.95
CA PHE A 160 -12.08 8.06 6.56
C PHE A 160 -11.06 9.07 5.98
N ASP A 161 -10.53 9.99 6.80
CA ASP A 161 -9.44 10.89 6.39
C ASP A 161 -8.11 10.12 6.40
N LEU A 162 -7.54 9.89 5.21
CA LEU A 162 -6.28 9.18 5.02
C LEU A 162 -5.06 9.87 5.66
N THR A 163 -5.19 11.12 6.09
CA THR A 163 -4.13 11.84 6.84
C THR A 163 -4.17 11.57 8.35
N LYS A 164 -5.08 10.69 8.82
CA LYS A 164 -5.28 10.39 10.25
C LYS A 164 -5.03 8.92 10.58
N VAL A 165 -4.56 8.70 11.81
CA VAL A 165 -4.44 7.37 12.42
C VAL A 165 -5.53 7.17 13.46
N TRP A 166 -5.82 5.92 13.80
CA TRP A 166 -6.62 5.58 14.97
C TRP A 166 -5.68 5.28 16.14
N SER A 167 -5.88 5.95 17.28
CA SER A 167 -5.06 5.76 18.47
C SER A 167 -5.04 4.29 18.89
N HIS A 168 -3.86 3.70 19.08
CA HIS A 168 -3.74 2.32 19.55
C HIS A 168 -4.27 2.13 20.98
N LYS A 169 -4.37 3.21 21.77
CA LYS A 169 -4.97 3.15 23.11
C LYS A 169 -6.49 2.97 23.05
N GLU A 170 -7.14 3.64 22.10
CA GLU A 170 -8.59 3.59 21.92
C GLU A 170 -9.03 2.40 21.07
N PHE A 171 -8.24 2.08 20.04
CA PHE A 171 -8.48 1.00 19.10
C PHE A 171 -7.24 0.09 19.09
N PRO A 172 -7.10 -0.83 20.05
CA PRO A 172 -5.94 -1.72 20.13
C PRO A 172 -5.82 -2.63 18.90
N LEU A 173 -4.59 -3.08 18.62
CA LEU A 173 -4.33 -4.04 17.55
C LEU A 173 -4.84 -5.41 17.96
N ILE A 174 -5.64 -6.03 17.09
CA ILE A 174 -6.18 -7.38 17.23
C ILE A 174 -5.38 -8.28 16.30
N PRO A 175 -4.70 -9.33 16.81
CA PRO A 175 -3.92 -10.24 15.99
C PRO A 175 -4.84 -11.07 15.07
N VAL A 176 -4.43 -11.25 13.82
CA VAL A 176 -5.19 -11.99 12.80
C VAL A 176 -4.38 -13.16 12.24
N GLY A 177 -3.10 -12.95 11.90
CA GLY A 177 -2.30 -13.99 11.26
C GLY A 177 -0.88 -13.54 10.98
N LYS A 178 -0.23 -14.20 10.01
CA LYS A 178 1.17 -13.96 9.65
C LYS A 178 1.37 -14.06 8.14
N MET A 179 2.14 -13.13 7.59
CA MET A 179 2.59 -13.13 6.19
C MET A 179 4.06 -13.56 6.16
N VAL A 180 4.42 -14.50 5.28
CA VAL A 180 5.79 -15.00 5.13
C VAL A 180 6.16 -15.00 3.65
N LEU A 181 7.31 -14.43 3.31
CA LEU A 181 7.85 -14.50 1.94
C LEU A 181 8.96 -15.57 1.92
N ASN A 182 8.71 -16.70 1.25
CA ASN A 182 9.59 -17.86 1.26
C ASN A 182 10.01 -18.36 -0.12
N ARG A 183 9.68 -17.62 -1.18
CA ARG A 183 10.00 -17.98 -2.56
C ARG A 183 10.33 -16.74 -3.36
N ASN A 184 11.49 -16.78 -4.03
CA ASN A 184 11.86 -15.76 -4.99
C ASN A 184 11.13 -15.96 -6.33
N PRO A 185 10.91 -14.89 -7.11
CA PRO A 185 10.52 -15.02 -8.51
C PRO A 185 11.54 -15.85 -9.30
N VAL A 186 11.07 -16.66 -10.23
CA VAL A 186 11.93 -17.35 -11.20
C VAL A 186 12.26 -16.42 -12.37
N ASN A 187 11.28 -15.63 -12.80
CA ASN A 187 11.46 -14.60 -13.80
C ASN A 187 10.88 -13.27 -13.32
N TYR A 188 11.75 -12.28 -13.10
CA TYR A 188 11.34 -10.97 -12.58
C TYR A 188 10.31 -10.27 -13.49
N PHE A 189 10.50 -10.30 -14.80
CA PHE A 189 9.58 -9.62 -15.71
C PHE A 189 8.18 -10.26 -15.69
N ALA A 190 8.11 -11.59 -15.71
CA ALA A 190 6.84 -12.32 -15.71
C ALA A 190 6.08 -12.22 -14.38
N GLU A 191 6.80 -12.23 -13.26
CA GLU A 191 6.20 -12.41 -11.93
C GLU A 191 6.22 -11.13 -11.07
N VAL A 192 7.01 -10.12 -11.44
CA VAL A 192 7.12 -8.85 -10.68
C VAL A 192 6.71 -7.66 -11.55
N GLU A 193 7.33 -7.46 -12.71
CA GLU A 193 7.03 -6.29 -13.56
C GLU A 193 5.60 -6.32 -14.11
N GLN A 194 5.12 -7.51 -14.48
CA GLN A 194 3.74 -7.72 -14.95
C GLN A 194 2.72 -7.91 -13.81
N LEU A 195 3.15 -7.85 -12.55
CA LEU A 195 2.25 -7.94 -11.42
C LEU A 195 1.31 -6.71 -11.40
N ALA A 196 0.03 -6.97 -11.15
CA ALA A 196 -1.03 -5.99 -11.04
C ALA A 196 -1.81 -6.25 -9.75
N PHE A 197 -1.92 -5.23 -8.90
CA PHE A 197 -2.73 -5.29 -7.68
C PHE A 197 -3.83 -4.24 -7.73
N ASP A 198 -5.09 -4.61 -7.57
CA ASP A 198 -6.21 -3.67 -7.62
C ASP A 198 -6.89 -3.57 -6.26
N PRO A 199 -6.91 -2.41 -5.59
CA PRO A 199 -7.67 -2.28 -4.34
C PRO A 199 -9.17 -2.58 -4.48
N SER A 200 -9.72 -2.62 -5.69
CA SER A 200 -11.09 -3.09 -5.96
C SER A 200 -11.26 -4.61 -5.95
N ASN A 201 -10.18 -5.40 -5.99
CA ASN A 201 -10.19 -6.84 -5.77
C ASN A 201 -10.34 -7.12 -4.26
N MET A 202 -11.59 -7.16 -3.81
CA MET A 202 -11.96 -7.51 -2.45
C MET A 202 -12.99 -8.65 -2.48
N PRO A 203 -12.72 -9.79 -1.82
CA PRO A 203 -13.67 -10.90 -1.73
C PRO A 203 -14.83 -10.54 -0.77
N PRO A 204 -15.93 -11.31 -0.78
CA PRO A 204 -17.01 -11.15 0.19
C PRO A 204 -16.49 -11.07 1.64
N GLY A 205 -17.05 -10.15 2.42
CA GLY A 205 -16.62 -9.88 3.80
C GLY A 205 -15.62 -8.72 3.93
N ILE A 206 -15.00 -8.25 2.85
CA ILE A 206 -14.14 -7.07 2.83
C ILE A 206 -14.68 -6.07 1.81
N GLU A 207 -14.88 -4.83 2.23
CA GLU A 207 -15.48 -3.77 1.42
C GLU A 207 -14.72 -2.44 1.58
N PRO A 208 -14.83 -1.52 0.62
CA PRO A 208 -14.22 -0.22 0.77
C PRO A 208 -15.03 0.64 1.75
N SER A 209 -14.36 1.59 2.42
CA SER A 209 -15.03 2.64 3.18
C SER A 209 -15.28 3.89 2.31
N PRO A 210 -15.99 4.92 2.82
CA PRO A 210 -16.15 6.21 2.17
C PRO A 210 -14.88 7.08 2.05
N ASP A 211 -13.69 6.56 2.37
CA ASP A 211 -12.42 7.27 2.18
C ASP A 211 -12.25 7.69 0.71
N LYS A 212 -12.24 8.99 0.46
CA LYS A 212 -12.18 9.56 -0.90
C LYS A 212 -10.97 9.10 -1.69
N MET A 213 -9.83 8.92 -1.01
CA MET A 213 -8.62 8.42 -1.67
C MET A 213 -8.83 6.97 -2.08
N LEU A 214 -9.35 6.13 -1.17
CA LEU A 214 -9.65 4.73 -1.48
C LEU A 214 -10.62 4.63 -2.66
N GLN A 215 -11.70 5.42 -2.65
CA GLN A 215 -12.70 5.45 -3.74
C GLN A 215 -12.07 5.76 -5.10
N GLY A 216 -11.15 6.74 -5.18
CA GLY A 216 -10.42 7.01 -6.42
C GLY A 216 -9.53 5.83 -6.87
N ARG A 217 -8.92 5.12 -5.91
CA ARG A 217 -8.06 3.96 -6.20
C ARG A 217 -8.84 2.74 -6.72
N LEU A 218 -10.11 2.59 -6.38
CA LEU A 218 -10.95 1.50 -6.91
C LEU A 218 -11.05 1.56 -8.44
N PHE A 219 -11.01 2.77 -9.00
CA PHE A 219 -11.00 3.01 -10.43
C PHE A 219 -9.58 2.99 -11.02
N SER A 220 -8.65 3.74 -10.41
CA SER A 220 -7.38 4.08 -11.07
C SER A 220 -6.48 2.88 -11.37
N TYR A 221 -6.50 1.84 -10.53
CA TYR A 221 -5.62 0.68 -10.67
C TYR A 221 -6.04 -0.21 -11.85
N PRO A 222 -7.30 -0.70 -11.93
CA PRO A 222 -7.73 -1.45 -13.11
C PRO A 222 -7.61 -0.64 -14.40
N ASP A 223 -7.85 0.67 -14.35
CA ASP A 223 -7.69 1.56 -15.50
C ASP A 223 -6.24 1.59 -16.01
N THR A 224 -5.27 1.88 -15.14
CA THR A 224 -3.86 1.91 -15.55
C THR A 224 -3.33 0.53 -15.94
N HIS A 225 -3.86 -0.56 -15.37
CA HIS A 225 -3.47 -1.92 -15.75
C HIS A 225 -3.93 -2.29 -17.17
N ARG A 226 -5.15 -1.90 -17.57
CA ARG A 226 -5.63 -2.09 -18.95
C ARG A 226 -4.76 -1.36 -19.97
N HIS A 227 -4.24 -0.19 -19.60
CA HIS A 227 -3.29 0.55 -20.43
C HIS A 227 -1.89 -0.11 -20.45
N ARG A 228 -1.32 -0.37 -19.27
CA ARG A 228 0.08 -0.81 -19.10
C ARG A 228 0.33 -2.26 -19.55
N LEU A 229 -0.61 -3.16 -19.27
CA LEU A 229 -0.47 -4.60 -19.47
C LEU A 229 -1.44 -5.15 -20.52
N GLY A 230 -2.43 -4.37 -20.93
CA GLY A 230 -3.48 -4.75 -21.86
C GLY A 230 -4.80 -5.10 -21.18
N ALA A 231 -5.87 -5.10 -21.96
CA ALA A 231 -7.24 -5.31 -21.47
C ALA A 231 -7.44 -6.63 -20.71
N ASN A 232 -6.66 -7.66 -21.08
CA ASN A 232 -6.69 -9.00 -20.50
C ASN A 232 -5.58 -9.27 -19.47
N TYR A 233 -5.03 -8.26 -18.81
CA TYR A 233 -3.90 -8.43 -17.85
C TYR A 233 -4.16 -9.43 -16.71
N LEU A 234 -5.43 -9.67 -16.34
CA LEU A 234 -5.82 -10.67 -15.34
C LEU A 234 -5.60 -12.12 -15.83
N GLN A 235 -5.36 -12.34 -17.12
CA GLN A 235 -4.99 -13.64 -17.68
C GLN A 235 -3.48 -13.92 -17.59
N ILE A 236 -2.66 -12.91 -17.26
CA ILE A 236 -1.23 -13.11 -16.99
C ILE A 236 -1.11 -14.02 -15.75
N PRO A 237 -0.27 -15.07 -15.76
CA PRO A 237 -0.26 -16.10 -14.72
C PRO A 237 -0.16 -15.59 -13.28
N VAL A 238 0.65 -14.55 -13.03
CA VAL A 238 0.82 -14.00 -11.68
C VAL A 238 -0.41 -13.23 -11.17
N ASN A 239 -1.25 -12.72 -12.08
CA ASN A 239 -2.46 -11.96 -11.75
C ASN A 239 -3.73 -12.83 -11.77
N CYS A 240 -3.66 -14.02 -12.35
CA CYS A 240 -4.78 -14.93 -12.47
C CYS A 240 -5.27 -15.37 -11.07
N PRO A 241 -6.59 -15.31 -10.79
CA PRO A 241 -7.15 -15.81 -9.53
C PRO A 241 -7.22 -17.35 -9.54
N PHE A 242 -6.07 -18.00 -9.66
CA PHE A 242 -5.92 -19.44 -9.92
C PHE A 242 -6.53 -20.36 -8.85
N ARG A 243 -6.85 -19.83 -7.67
CA ARG A 243 -7.54 -20.54 -6.57
C ARG A 243 -9.06 -20.50 -6.69
N ALA A 244 -9.61 -19.64 -7.55
CA ALA A 244 -11.04 -19.48 -7.76
C ALA A 244 -11.42 -19.88 -9.19
N ARG A 245 -12.70 -20.19 -9.40
CA ARG A 245 -13.23 -20.44 -10.75
C ARG A 245 -13.80 -19.14 -11.31
N VAL A 246 -13.13 -18.55 -12.30
CA VAL A 246 -13.66 -17.38 -13.01
C VAL A 246 -14.78 -17.81 -13.94
N THR A 247 -16.01 -17.39 -13.64
CA THR A 247 -17.20 -17.61 -14.49
C THR A 247 -17.94 -16.30 -14.69
N ASN A 248 -17.93 -15.78 -15.91
CA ASN A 248 -18.60 -14.53 -16.26
C ASN A 248 -18.92 -14.47 -17.77
N TYR A 249 -19.45 -13.33 -18.21
CA TYR A 249 -19.85 -13.06 -19.59
C TYR A 249 -18.88 -12.14 -20.36
N GLN A 250 -17.68 -11.86 -19.83
CA GLN A 250 -16.66 -11.07 -20.53
C GLN A 250 -15.99 -11.92 -21.63
N ARG A 251 -15.73 -11.34 -22.81
CA ARG A 251 -15.18 -12.02 -23.99
C ARG A 251 -14.22 -11.11 -24.74
N ASP A 252 -13.45 -11.71 -25.64
CA ASP A 252 -12.56 -11.07 -26.61
C ASP A 252 -11.39 -10.26 -26.00
N GLY A 253 -11.07 -9.11 -26.60
CA GLY A 253 -9.95 -8.24 -26.25
C GLY A 253 -10.39 -7.06 -25.40
#